data_AF-A0A8C5T248-F1
#
_entry.id   AF-A0A8C5T248-F1
#
_cell.length_a   1.000
_cell.length_b   1.000
_cell.length_c   1.000
_cell.angle_alpha   90.00
_cell.angle_beta   90.00
_cell.angle_gamma   90.00
#
_symmetry.space_group_name_H-M   'P 1'
#
loop_
_entity.id
_entity.type
_entity.pdbx_description
1 polymer ?
#
loop_
_entity_poly.entity_id
_entity_poly.type
_entity_poly.pdbx_seq_one_letter_code
_entity_poly.pdbx_strand_id
1 'polypeptide(L)'
;MKEKKIEQKDTRFKTNLQISLLQITGYKKLYLNVENLRRIPYDSENEEHEEQLIELWNLLMPHENLKARVSKQWCDIGFQGDDPKTDFRGMGLLGLVNLVYFSRHYTNEARQILSRSNHPKLGYSYAIVGINLTEMAYSLLKNGTLKAHLYNLVSGLPQMEHFHQFYCYLVYEFDKFWFEEEPESIMHFNQYREKFHEKIKGLLLDYNVVLTLQDTKKP
;
A
#
# COMPACT_ATOMS: atom_id res chain seq x y z
N MET A 1 21.97 -41.35 13.51
CA MET A 1 21.66 -40.13 12.74
C MET A 1 22.77 -40.00 11.68
N LYS A 2 22.47 -40.17 10.39
CA LYS A 2 23.51 -40.05 9.33
C LYS A 2 23.72 -38.56 9.04
N GLU A 3 24.86 -38.01 9.45
CA GLU A 3 25.29 -36.68 9.04
C GLU A 3 25.39 -36.64 7.51
N LYS A 4 24.55 -35.81 6.86
CA LYS A 4 24.74 -35.48 5.45
C LYS A 4 25.93 -34.54 5.36
N LYS A 5 27.07 -35.05 4.88
CA LYS A 5 28.23 -34.22 4.51
C LYS A 5 27.83 -33.30 3.37
N ILE A 6 27.70 -32.01 3.65
CA ILE A 6 27.55 -30.96 2.64
C ILE A 6 28.94 -30.77 2.01
N GLU A 7 29.06 -30.98 0.69
CA GLU A 7 30.32 -30.73 -0.01
C GLU A 7 30.68 -29.24 0.08
N GLN A 8 31.86 -28.94 0.62
CA GLN A 8 32.35 -27.57 0.89
C GLN A 8 32.51 -26.68 -0.38
N LYS A 9 32.26 -27.19 -1.58
CA LYS A 9 32.36 -26.49 -2.86
C LYS A 9 31.01 -26.19 -3.52
N ASP A 10 29.88 -26.42 -2.85
CA ASP A 10 28.58 -26.08 -3.42
C ASP A 10 28.38 -24.55 -3.45
N THR A 11 28.77 -23.93 -4.57
CA THR A 11 28.57 -22.50 -4.83
C THR A 11 27.10 -22.11 -4.74
N ARG A 12 26.19 -23.02 -5.10
CA ARG A 12 24.73 -22.80 -5.00
C ARG A 12 24.30 -22.70 -3.54
N PHE A 13 24.84 -23.52 -2.65
CA PHE A 13 24.58 -23.41 -1.21
C PHE A 13 25.03 -22.06 -0.66
N LYS A 14 26.26 -21.61 -1.00
CA LYS A 14 26.77 -20.31 -0.56
C LYS A 14 25.89 -19.15 -1.06
N THR A 15 25.52 -19.17 -2.33
CA THR A 15 24.63 -18.15 -2.92
C THR A 15 23.26 -18.14 -2.28
N ASN A 16 22.64 -19.31 -2.10
CA ASN A 16 21.32 -19.42 -1.48
C ASN A 16 21.35 -18.93 -0.03
N LEU A 17 22.38 -19.30 0.75
CA LEU A 17 22.55 -18.82 2.12
C LEU A 17 22.70 -17.30 2.17
N GLN A 18 23.52 -16.73 1.26
CA GLN A 18 23.68 -15.28 1.17
C GLN A 18 22.36 -14.58 0.84
N ILE A 19 21.59 -15.08 -0.12
CA ILE A 19 20.27 -14.56 -0.48
C ILE A 19 19.32 -14.63 0.72
N SER A 20 19.22 -15.77 1.38
CA SER A 20 18.36 -15.93 2.56
C SER A 20 18.73 -14.97 3.69
N LEU A 21 20.02 -14.75 3.94
CA LEU A 21 20.47 -13.79 4.96
C LEU A 21 20.12 -12.35 4.58
N LEU A 22 20.28 -11.96 3.31
CA LEU A 22 19.88 -10.65 2.81
C LEU A 22 18.36 -10.45 2.93
N GLN A 23 17.57 -11.46 2.59
CA GLN A 23 16.11 -11.40 2.67
C GLN A 23 15.61 -11.31 4.12
N ILE A 24 16.17 -12.11 5.03
CA ILE A 24 15.80 -12.09 6.46
C ILE A 24 16.16 -10.74 7.10
N THR A 25 17.37 -10.23 6.83
CA THR A 25 17.81 -8.94 7.37
C THR A 25 17.07 -7.77 6.72
N GLY A 26 16.84 -7.83 5.41
CA GLY A 26 16.09 -6.84 4.65
C GLY A 26 14.64 -6.74 5.10
N TYR A 27 13.97 -7.87 5.37
CA TYR A 27 12.60 -7.85 5.90
C TYR A 27 12.51 -7.11 7.24
N LYS A 28 13.45 -7.38 8.17
CA LYS A 28 13.49 -6.69 9.46
C LYS A 28 13.72 -5.18 9.29
N LYS A 29 14.65 -4.80 8.42
CA LYS A 29 14.94 -3.38 8.12
C LYS A 29 13.74 -2.69 7.46
N LEU A 30 13.09 -3.35 6.51
CA LEU A 30 11.86 -2.86 5.88
C LEU A 30 10.77 -2.61 6.91
N TYR A 31 10.47 -3.58 7.78
CA TYR A 31 9.48 -3.41 8.84
C TYR A 31 9.79 -2.22 9.75
N LEU A 32 11.05 -2.05 10.16
CA LEU A 32 11.45 -0.89 10.98
C LEU A 32 11.25 0.43 10.24
N ASN A 33 11.61 0.50 8.95
CA ASN A 33 11.42 1.70 8.15
C ASN A 33 9.93 2.06 7.99
N VAL A 34 9.08 1.06 7.70
CA VAL A 34 7.62 1.24 7.60
C VAL A 34 7.04 1.68 8.94
N GLU A 35 7.42 1.03 10.05
CA GLU A 35 6.94 1.40 11.39
C GLU A 35 7.38 2.80 11.81
N ASN A 36 8.62 3.19 11.48
CA ASN A 36 9.12 4.53 11.77
C ASN A 36 8.32 5.59 11.00
N LEU A 37 8.08 5.37 9.69
CA LEU A 37 7.29 6.29 8.87
C LEU A 37 5.83 6.37 9.34
N ARG A 38 5.23 5.24 9.72
CA ARG A 38 3.87 5.17 10.27
C ARG A 38 3.72 5.98 11.57
N ARG A 39 4.78 6.06 12.38
CA ARG A 39 4.77 6.78 13.66
C ARG A 39 4.96 8.28 13.53
N ILE A 40 5.42 8.78 12.37
CA ILE A 40 5.56 10.22 12.15
C ILE A 40 4.15 10.80 11.97
N PRO A 41 3.66 11.65 12.88
CA PRO A 41 2.38 12.31 12.70
C PRO A 41 2.50 13.31 11.53
N TYR A 42 1.41 13.47 10.79
CA TYR A 42 1.31 14.57 9.84
C TYR A 42 1.38 15.91 10.58
N ASP A 43 2.19 16.81 10.06
CA ASP A 43 2.44 18.13 10.64
C ASP A 43 2.20 19.21 9.59
N SER A 44 1.28 20.12 9.88
CA SER A 44 0.88 21.21 8.98
C SER A 44 1.89 22.36 8.95
N GLU A 45 2.80 22.41 9.93
CA GLU A 45 3.89 23.38 9.98
C GLU A 45 5.16 22.84 9.30
N ASN A 46 5.13 21.60 8.80
CA ASN A 46 6.24 20.99 8.09
C ASN A 46 6.03 21.10 6.57
N GLU A 47 6.92 21.86 5.91
CA GLU A 47 6.85 22.13 4.48
C GLU A 47 6.85 20.85 3.62
N GLU A 48 7.67 19.85 3.96
CA GLU A 48 7.75 18.59 3.19
C GLU A 48 6.45 17.77 3.26
N HIS A 49 5.77 17.80 4.41
CA HIS A 49 4.48 17.14 4.58
C HIS A 49 3.37 17.84 3.77
N GLU A 50 3.36 19.16 3.80
CA GLU A 50 2.41 19.99 3.05
C GLU A 50 2.64 19.86 1.54
N GLU A 51 3.90 19.84 1.08
CA GLU A 51 4.26 19.60 -0.33
C GLU A 51 3.73 18.25 -0.82
N GLN A 52 3.89 17.17 -0.06
CA GLN A 52 3.37 15.85 -0.43
C GLN A 52 1.84 15.82 -0.49
N LEU A 53 1.16 16.53 0.42
CA LEU A 53 -0.30 16.60 0.41
C LEU A 53 -0.83 17.41 -0.78
N ILE A 54 -0.17 18.51 -1.13
CA ILE A 54 -0.49 19.30 -2.32
C ILE A 54 -0.18 18.50 -3.58
N GLU A 55 0.91 17.73 -3.60
CA GLU A 55 1.23 16.85 -4.72
C GLU A 55 0.14 15.80 -4.94
N LEU A 56 -0.35 15.17 -3.86
CA LEU A 56 -1.47 14.23 -3.94
C LEU A 56 -2.68 14.86 -4.64
N TRP A 57 -3.05 16.08 -4.24
CA TRP A 57 -4.13 16.83 -4.88
C TRP A 57 -3.87 17.02 -6.37
N ASN A 58 -2.70 17.54 -6.75
CA ASN A 58 -2.37 17.83 -8.14
C ASN A 58 -2.32 16.57 -9.01
N LEU A 59 -1.87 15.44 -8.45
CA LEU A 59 -1.87 14.16 -9.15
C LEU A 59 -3.28 13.67 -9.43
N LEU A 60 -4.22 13.83 -8.49
CA LEU A 60 -5.59 13.34 -8.61
C LEU A 60 -6.55 14.30 -9.34
N MET A 61 -6.36 15.61 -9.16
CA MET A 61 -7.23 16.68 -9.65
C MET A 61 -6.47 17.63 -10.59
N PRO A 62 -5.97 17.15 -11.75
CA PRO A 62 -5.07 17.94 -12.63
C PRO A 62 -5.71 19.18 -13.26
N HIS A 63 -7.03 19.33 -13.16
CA HIS A 63 -7.80 20.42 -13.76
C HIS A 63 -8.45 21.33 -12.72
N GLU A 64 -8.17 21.11 -11.43
CA GLU A 64 -8.72 21.91 -10.35
C GLU A 64 -7.63 22.30 -9.36
N ASN A 65 -7.46 23.60 -9.14
CA ASN A 65 -6.52 24.10 -8.16
C ASN A 65 -7.15 24.08 -6.76
N LEU A 66 -6.35 23.69 -5.77
CA LEU A 66 -6.72 23.83 -4.37
C LEU A 66 -6.78 25.33 -4.01
N LYS A 67 -7.92 25.80 -3.50
CA LYS A 67 -8.17 27.21 -3.18
C LYS A 67 -7.52 27.62 -1.85
N ALA A 68 -7.46 26.69 -0.92
CA ALA A 68 -6.86 26.87 0.39
C ALA A 68 -6.48 25.50 0.98
N ARG A 69 -5.46 25.51 1.85
CA ARG A 69 -5.02 24.30 2.55
C ARG A 69 -6.13 23.66 3.40
N VAL A 70 -6.97 24.47 4.05
CA VAL A 70 -8.18 23.99 4.74
C VAL A 70 -9.37 24.37 3.89
N SER A 71 -10.02 23.38 3.27
CA SER A 71 -11.17 23.60 2.39
C SER A 71 -11.97 22.32 2.16
N LYS A 72 -13.25 22.47 1.80
CA LYS A 72 -14.13 21.34 1.44
C LYS A 72 -13.66 20.54 0.23
N GLN A 73 -12.73 21.07 -0.58
CA GLN A 73 -12.22 20.40 -1.77
C GLN A 73 -11.60 19.04 -1.44
N TRP A 74 -11.02 18.87 -0.24
CA TRP A 74 -10.46 17.58 0.20
C TRP A 74 -11.48 16.44 0.23
N CYS A 75 -12.77 16.74 0.42
CA CYS A 75 -13.84 15.77 0.32
C CYS A 75 -13.96 15.18 -1.10
N ASP A 76 -13.58 15.92 -2.15
CA ASP A 76 -13.69 15.49 -3.55
C ASP A 76 -12.74 14.33 -3.88
N ILE A 77 -11.64 14.21 -3.12
CA ILE A 77 -10.72 13.07 -3.17
C ILE A 77 -10.89 12.11 -1.98
N GLY A 78 -11.98 12.27 -1.23
CA GLY A 78 -12.41 11.32 -0.21
C GLY A 78 -11.66 11.41 1.11
N PHE A 79 -11.14 12.58 1.51
CA PHE A 79 -10.78 12.86 2.90
C PHE A 79 -12.02 13.21 3.74
N GLN A 80 -11.89 13.18 5.07
CA GLN A 80 -12.97 13.52 5.98
C GLN A 80 -12.92 15.00 6.38
N GLY A 81 -13.87 15.78 5.87
CA GLY A 81 -13.99 17.20 6.19
C GLY A 81 -12.92 18.06 5.52
N ASP A 82 -12.70 19.25 6.08
CA ASP A 82 -11.97 20.32 5.38
C ASP A 82 -10.44 20.25 5.58
N ASP A 83 -9.95 19.39 6.48
CA ASP A 83 -8.51 19.23 6.77
C ASP A 83 -8.09 17.74 6.86
N PRO A 84 -7.34 17.24 5.87
CA PRO A 84 -6.79 15.88 5.84
C PRO A 84 -5.95 15.47 7.05
N LYS A 85 -5.40 16.43 7.81
CA LYS A 85 -4.54 16.15 8.97
C LYS A 85 -5.15 15.13 9.94
N THR A 86 -6.46 15.19 10.14
CA THR A 86 -7.15 14.33 11.12
C THR A 86 -7.30 12.88 10.64
N ASP A 87 -7.21 12.62 9.34
CA ASP A 87 -7.36 11.29 8.74
C ASP A 87 -6.09 10.45 8.87
N PHE A 88 -4.92 11.10 8.92
CA PHE A 88 -3.63 10.42 9.04
C PHE A 88 -3.31 9.93 10.46
N ARG A 89 -4.19 10.10 11.46
CA ARG A 89 -3.87 9.76 12.87
C ARG A 89 -3.41 8.32 13.09
N GLY A 90 -3.99 7.35 12.38
CA GLY A 90 -3.66 5.93 12.55
C GLY A 90 -2.34 5.53 11.87
N MET A 91 -2.21 5.90 10.60
CA MET A 91 -1.10 5.49 9.74
C MET A 91 0.00 6.54 9.59
N GLY A 92 -0.14 7.71 10.21
CA GLY A 92 0.81 8.81 10.11
C GLY A 92 1.15 9.17 8.66
N LEU A 93 2.40 9.59 8.47
CA LEU A 93 2.93 9.96 7.17
C LEU A 93 2.96 8.77 6.18
N LEU A 94 3.00 7.52 6.66
CA LEU A 94 2.93 6.35 5.79
C LEU A 94 1.64 6.33 4.96
N GLY A 95 0.51 6.76 5.53
CA GLY A 95 -0.76 6.86 4.81
C GLY A 95 -0.69 7.84 3.65
N LEU A 96 -0.13 9.03 3.87
CA LEU A 96 0.06 10.03 2.82
C LEU A 96 1.05 9.56 1.75
N VAL A 97 2.21 9.04 2.17
CA VAL A 97 3.25 8.56 1.25
C VAL A 97 2.72 7.45 0.35
N ASN A 98 1.91 6.52 0.87
CA ASN A 98 1.29 5.48 0.07
C ASN A 98 0.31 6.04 -0.97
N LEU A 99 -0.58 6.96 -0.57
CA LEU A 99 -1.51 7.62 -1.49
C LEU A 99 -0.77 8.37 -2.61
N VAL A 100 0.28 9.12 -2.26
CA VAL A 100 1.14 9.83 -3.23
C VAL A 100 1.85 8.83 -4.13
N TYR A 101 2.43 7.76 -3.58
CA TYR A 101 3.16 6.76 -4.34
C TYR A 101 2.25 6.12 -5.41
N PHE A 102 1.04 5.68 -5.04
CA PHE A 102 0.08 5.11 -5.99
C PHE A 102 -0.32 6.15 -7.06
N SER A 103 -0.64 7.37 -6.63
CA SER A 103 -1.06 8.44 -7.55
C SER A 103 0.05 8.88 -8.51
N ARG A 104 1.32 8.75 -8.11
CA ARG A 104 2.49 9.13 -8.93
C ARG A 104 2.89 8.03 -9.92
N HIS A 105 2.90 6.78 -9.48
CA HIS A 105 3.38 5.65 -10.31
C HIS A 105 2.27 5.07 -11.19
N TYR A 106 1.02 5.12 -10.73
CA TYR A 106 -0.16 4.57 -11.40
C TYR A 106 -1.23 5.65 -11.55
N THR A 107 -0.85 6.82 -12.07
CA THR A 107 -1.70 8.02 -12.13
C THR A 107 -3.04 7.78 -12.84
N ASN A 108 -3.03 6.99 -13.92
CA ASN A 108 -4.24 6.70 -14.67
C ASN A 108 -5.20 5.84 -13.85
N GLU A 109 -4.68 4.79 -13.22
CA GLU A 109 -5.41 3.87 -12.35
C GLU A 109 -5.94 4.62 -11.12
N ALA A 110 -5.12 5.46 -10.49
CA ALA A 110 -5.53 6.27 -9.34
C ALA A 110 -6.71 7.20 -9.68
N ARG A 111 -6.65 7.90 -10.82
CA ARG A 111 -7.75 8.76 -11.30
C ARG A 111 -8.99 7.97 -11.69
N GLN A 112 -8.84 6.80 -12.30
CA GLN A 112 -9.96 5.91 -12.62
C GLN A 112 -10.64 5.41 -11.34
N ILE A 113 -9.87 4.97 -10.35
CA ILE A 113 -10.40 4.50 -9.06
C ILE A 113 -11.07 5.67 -8.32
N LEU A 114 -10.49 6.88 -8.32
CA LEU A 114 -11.15 8.06 -7.75
C LEU A 114 -12.49 8.37 -8.44
N SER A 115 -12.53 8.30 -9.78
CA SER A 115 -13.78 8.49 -10.52
C SER A 115 -14.83 7.44 -10.14
N ARG A 116 -14.43 6.17 -10.01
CA ARG A 116 -15.32 5.08 -9.60
C ARG A 116 -15.75 5.20 -8.15
N SER A 117 -14.86 5.59 -7.24
CA SER A 117 -15.20 5.79 -5.83
C SER A 117 -16.25 6.89 -5.62
N ASN A 118 -16.42 7.80 -6.59
CA ASN A 118 -17.48 8.81 -6.61
C ASN A 118 -18.81 8.29 -7.21
N HIS A 119 -18.96 6.98 -7.45
CA HIS A 119 -20.19 6.39 -7.96
C HIS A 119 -21.38 6.68 -7.02
N PRO A 120 -22.57 7.08 -7.53
CA PRO A 120 -23.69 7.58 -6.71
C PRO A 120 -24.36 6.55 -5.78
N LYS A 121 -23.94 5.28 -5.82
CA LYS A 121 -24.55 4.16 -5.07
C LYS A 121 -23.49 3.32 -4.39
N LEU A 122 -22.53 2.83 -5.19
CA LEU A 122 -21.40 2.02 -4.75
C LEU A 122 -20.16 2.84 -4.36
N GLY A 123 -20.28 4.16 -4.29
CA GLY A 123 -19.14 5.03 -3.97
C GLY A 123 -18.60 4.81 -2.57
N TYR A 124 -17.33 5.15 -2.39
CA TYR A 124 -16.62 5.13 -1.13
C TYR A 124 -15.60 6.27 -1.06
N SER A 125 -15.15 6.61 0.14
CA SER A 125 -14.17 7.68 0.34
C SER A 125 -12.76 7.22 -0.08
N TYR A 126 -12.29 7.65 -1.26
CA TYR A 126 -10.99 7.25 -1.82
C TYR A 126 -9.83 7.33 -0.82
N ALA A 127 -9.56 8.51 -0.24
CA ALA A 127 -8.43 8.69 0.66
C ALA A 127 -8.60 7.88 1.96
N ILE A 128 -9.79 7.87 2.57
CA ILE A 128 -10.04 7.08 3.80
C ILE A 128 -9.83 5.59 3.55
N VAL A 129 -10.38 5.05 2.45
CA VAL A 129 -10.18 3.65 2.09
C VAL A 129 -8.70 3.37 1.78
N GLY A 130 -8.03 4.26 1.06
CA GLY A 130 -6.60 4.13 0.79
C GLY A 130 -5.73 4.14 2.06
N ILE A 131 -6.07 4.93 3.07
CA ILE A 131 -5.39 4.92 4.38
C ILE A 131 -5.71 3.62 5.14
N ASN A 132 -6.95 3.12 5.06
CA ASN A 132 -7.32 1.84 5.66
C ASN A 132 -6.57 0.64 5.03
N LEU A 133 -6.36 0.67 3.71
CA LEU A 133 -5.57 -0.34 3.01
C LEU A 133 -4.07 -0.23 3.33
N THR A 134 -3.57 0.97 3.66
CA THR A 134 -2.23 1.14 4.24
C THR A 134 -2.10 0.38 5.56
N GLU A 135 -3.11 0.44 6.43
CA GLU A 135 -3.14 -0.34 7.67
C GLU A 135 -3.11 -1.84 7.38
N MET A 136 -3.89 -2.31 6.40
CA MET A 136 -3.90 -3.72 6.00
C MET A 136 -2.50 -4.19 5.55
N ALA A 137 -1.87 -3.43 4.65
CA ALA A 137 -0.51 -3.71 4.18
C ALA A 137 0.49 -3.78 5.34
N TYR A 138 0.42 -2.80 6.25
CA TYR A 138 1.26 -2.75 7.44
C TYR A 138 1.05 -3.96 8.35
N SER A 139 -0.20 -4.36 8.59
CA SER A 139 -0.54 -5.51 9.44
C SER A 139 0.04 -6.81 8.87
N LEU A 140 -0.10 -7.02 7.54
CA LEU A 140 0.47 -8.17 6.82
C LEU A 140 2.01 -8.18 6.82
N LEU A 141 2.65 -7.01 6.82
CA LEU A 141 4.10 -6.89 7.02
C LEU A 141 4.50 -7.24 8.46
N LYS A 142 3.81 -6.65 9.44
CA LYS A 142 4.12 -6.79 10.86
C LYS A 142 4.02 -8.24 11.34
N ASN A 143 2.99 -8.96 10.92
CA ASN A 143 2.76 -10.34 11.35
C ASN A 143 3.59 -11.38 10.55
N GLY A 144 4.33 -10.95 9.53
CA GLY A 144 5.19 -11.84 8.74
C GLY A 144 4.52 -12.47 7.52
N THR A 145 3.24 -12.18 7.24
CA THR A 145 2.48 -12.78 6.13
C THR A 145 3.07 -12.39 4.77
N LEU A 146 3.72 -11.22 4.65
CA LEU A 146 4.35 -10.77 3.40
C LEU A 146 5.72 -11.39 3.09
N LYS A 147 6.25 -12.29 3.92
CA LYS A 147 7.59 -12.86 3.71
C LYS A 147 7.73 -13.56 2.37
N ALA A 148 6.83 -14.50 2.06
CA ALA A 148 6.89 -15.27 0.82
C ALA A 148 6.84 -14.35 -0.41
N HIS A 149 5.85 -13.45 -0.44
CA HIS A 149 5.73 -12.43 -1.47
C HIS A 149 7.02 -11.63 -1.68
N LEU A 150 7.59 -11.06 -0.62
CA LEU A 150 8.80 -10.22 -0.73
C LEU A 150 10.04 -11.02 -1.11
N TYR A 151 10.16 -12.27 -0.66
CA TYR A 151 11.30 -13.13 -0.98
C TYR A 151 11.25 -13.64 -2.43
N ASN A 152 10.05 -13.77 -3.01
CA ASN A 152 9.89 -14.08 -4.43
C ASN A 152 10.05 -12.85 -5.33
N LEU A 153 9.64 -11.68 -4.83
CA LEU A 153 9.73 -10.42 -5.58
C LEU A 153 11.18 -9.98 -5.78
N VAL A 154 12.03 -10.14 -4.75
CA VAL A 154 13.45 -9.75 -4.82
C VAL A 154 14.40 -10.80 -4.27
N SER A 155 15.45 -11.10 -5.05
CA SER A 155 16.58 -11.94 -4.64
C SER A 155 17.56 -11.23 -3.68
N GLY A 156 17.19 -10.06 -3.16
CA GLY A 156 18.04 -9.18 -2.36
C GLY A 156 17.34 -8.66 -1.10
N LEU A 157 17.64 -7.42 -0.71
CA LEU A 157 17.03 -6.77 0.44
C LEU A 157 15.67 -6.17 0.01
N PRO A 158 14.53 -6.61 0.59
CA PRO A 158 13.29 -5.86 0.46
C PRO A 158 13.46 -4.41 0.97
N GLN A 159 12.84 -3.48 0.27
CA GLN A 159 12.92 -2.03 0.50
C GLN A 159 11.54 -1.38 0.50
N MET A 160 11.46 -0.11 0.92
CA MET A 160 10.19 0.65 1.03
C MET A 160 9.38 0.60 -0.26
N GLU A 161 10.02 0.73 -1.42
CA GLU A 161 9.38 0.60 -2.74
C GLU A 161 8.54 -0.67 -2.88
N HIS A 162 9.04 -1.82 -2.44
CA HIS A 162 8.31 -3.09 -2.54
C HIS A 162 7.07 -3.13 -1.63
N PHE A 163 7.11 -2.44 -0.49
CA PHE A 163 5.93 -2.26 0.35
C PHE A 163 4.89 -1.36 -0.34
N HIS A 164 5.34 -0.27 -0.96
CA HIS A 164 4.46 0.62 -1.72
C HIS A 164 3.85 -0.07 -2.96
N GLN A 165 4.60 -0.91 -3.66
CA GLN A 165 4.09 -1.72 -4.78
C GLN A 165 3.01 -2.70 -4.33
N PHE A 166 3.20 -3.35 -3.18
CA PHE A 166 2.17 -4.21 -2.59
C PHE A 166 0.92 -3.39 -2.19
N TYR A 167 1.10 -2.20 -1.61
CA TYR A 167 0.00 -1.29 -1.35
C TYR A 167 -0.78 -0.92 -2.64
N CYS A 168 -0.09 -0.61 -3.74
CA CYS A 168 -0.71 -0.30 -5.02
C CYS A 168 -1.55 -1.47 -5.53
N TYR A 169 -1.03 -2.71 -5.42
CA TYR A 169 -1.79 -3.91 -5.73
C TYR A 169 -3.07 -4.01 -4.89
N LEU A 170 -3.00 -3.75 -3.59
CA LEU A 170 -4.18 -3.78 -2.71
C LEU A 170 -5.25 -2.76 -3.12
N VAL A 171 -4.86 -1.51 -3.38
CA VAL A 171 -5.81 -0.46 -3.79
C VAL A 171 -6.53 -0.84 -5.08
N TYR A 172 -5.77 -1.31 -6.07
CA TYR A 172 -6.31 -1.68 -7.36
C TYR A 172 -7.24 -2.91 -7.30
N GLU A 173 -6.85 -3.95 -6.57
CA GLU A 173 -7.67 -5.15 -6.43
C GLU A 173 -8.84 -4.96 -5.47
N PHE A 174 -8.74 -4.06 -4.49
CA PHE A 174 -9.85 -3.71 -3.63
C PHE A 174 -10.96 -3.01 -4.41
N ASP A 175 -10.62 -2.04 -5.27
CA ASP A 175 -11.60 -1.36 -6.11
C ASP A 175 -12.36 -2.36 -7.00
N LYS A 176 -11.67 -3.30 -7.67
CA LYS A 176 -12.33 -4.36 -8.42
C LYS A 176 -13.26 -5.21 -7.55
N PHE A 177 -12.72 -5.72 -6.44
CA PHE A 177 -13.47 -6.55 -5.51
C PHE A 177 -14.72 -5.84 -4.98
N TRP A 178 -14.61 -4.56 -4.60
CA TRP A 178 -15.71 -3.79 -4.05
C TRP A 178 -16.88 -3.69 -5.03
N PHE A 179 -16.61 -3.45 -6.31
CA PHE A 179 -17.66 -3.37 -7.32
C PHE A 179 -18.19 -4.74 -7.75
N GLU A 180 -17.38 -5.79 -7.72
CA GLU A 180 -17.85 -7.17 -7.95
C GLU A 180 -18.80 -7.66 -6.86
N GLU A 181 -18.59 -7.22 -5.62
CA GLU A 181 -19.41 -7.58 -4.47
C GLU A 181 -20.75 -6.82 -4.40
N GLU A 182 -20.89 -5.72 -5.16
CA GLU A 182 -22.07 -4.84 -5.18
C GLU A 182 -22.68 -4.58 -3.78
N PRO A 183 -21.89 -4.03 -2.83
CA PRO A 183 -22.32 -3.88 -1.45
C PRO A 183 -23.57 -3.01 -1.34
N GLU A 184 -24.51 -3.44 -0.50
CA GLU A 184 -25.79 -2.73 -0.29
C GLU A 184 -25.60 -1.27 0.15
N SER A 185 -24.57 -1.01 0.96
CA SER A 185 -24.25 0.31 1.49
C SER A 185 -22.81 0.37 1.98
N ILE A 186 -22.23 1.56 1.91
CA ILE A 186 -20.92 1.89 2.51
C ILE A 186 -20.87 1.59 4.02
N MET A 187 -22.01 1.52 4.71
CA MET A 187 -22.07 1.16 6.13
C MET A 187 -21.52 -0.24 6.42
N HIS A 188 -21.49 -1.13 5.42
CA HIS A 188 -20.94 -2.47 5.52
C HIS A 188 -19.45 -2.53 5.16
N PHE A 189 -18.77 -1.39 4.97
CA PHE A 189 -17.38 -1.32 4.55
C PHE A 189 -16.47 -2.30 5.32
N ASN A 190 -16.54 -2.31 6.65
CA ASN A 190 -15.68 -3.17 7.48
C ASN A 190 -15.87 -4.67 7.18
N GLN A 191 -17.10 -5.10 6.88
CA GLN A 191 -17.39 -6.50 6.53
C GLN A 191 -16.72 -6.88 5.20
N TYR A 192 -16.89 -6.06 4.17
CA TYR A 192 -16.27 -6.30 2.86
C TYR A 192 -14.75 -6.15 2.91
N ARG A 193 -14.25 -5.22 3.72
CA ARG A 193 -12.82 -5.03 3.97
C ARG A 193 -12.20 -6.27 4.62
N GLU A 194 -12.83 -6.88 5.61
CA GLU A 194 -12.34 -8.14 6.19
C GLU A 194 -12.47 -9.31 5.20
N LYS A 195 -13.54 -9.37 4.40
CA LYS A 195 -13.66 -10.37 3.33
C LYS A 195 -12.52 -10.25 2.31
N PHE A 196 -12.17 -9.03 1.92
CA PHE A 196 -11.00 -8.76 1.07
C PHE A 196 -9.69 -9.14 1.75
N HIS A 197 -9.53 -8.80 3.03
CA HIS A 197 -8.35 -9.16 3.82
C HIS A 197 -8.12 -10.67 3.85
N GLU A 198 -9.16 -11.47 4.07
CA GLU A 198 -9.07 -12.94 4.04
C GLU A 198 -8.77 -13.47 2.63
N LYS A 199 -9.32 -12.87 1.57
CA LYS A 199 -8.93 -13.17 0.18
C LYS A 199 -7.43 -12.97 -0.03
N ILE A 200 -6.88 -11.83 0.40
CA ILE A 200 -5.45 -11.52 0.28
C ILE A 200 -4.58 -12.47 1.10
N LYS A 201 -4.95 -12.79 2.33
CA LYS A 201 -4.24 -13.78 3.14
C LYS A 201 -4.21 -15.14 2.46
N GLY A 202 -5.33 -15.57 1.87
CA GLY A 202 -5.43 -16.81 1.11
C GLY A 202 -4.43 -16.86 -0.05
N LEU A 203 -4.30 -15.76 -0.82
CA LEU A 203 -3.30 -15.66 -1.88
C LEU A 203 -1.87 -15.73 -1.34
N LEU A 204 -1.61 -15.10 -0.19
CA LEU A 204 -0.29 -15.08 0.45
C LEU A 204 0.16 -16.42 1.06
N LEU A 205 -0.72 -17.43 1.10
CA LEU A 205 -0.35 -18.79 1.50
C LEU A 205 0.42 -19.56 0.41
N ASP A 206 0.31 -19.14 -0.86
CA ASP A 206 1.12 -19.71 -1.93
C ASP A 206 2.58 -19.26 -1.79
N TYR A 207 3.48 -20.23 -1.63
CA TYR A 207 4.90 -19.99 -1.44
C TYR A 207 5.57 -19.32 -2.65
N ASN A 208 4.99 -19.38 -3.85
CA ASN A 208 5.52 -18.78 -5.07
C ASN A 208 4.84 -17.45 -5.44
N VAL A 209 3.96 -16.93 -4.58
CA VAL A 209 3.15 -15.75 -4.90
C VAL A 209 3.99 -14.49 -5.12
N VAL A 210 3.59 -13.68 -6.10
CA VAL A 210 4.04 -12.30 -6.28
C VAL A 210 2.81 -11.45 -6.60
N LEU A 211 2.44 -10.55 -5.67
CA LEU A 211 1.28 -9.67 -5.77
C LEU A 211 1.74 -8.25 -6.08
N THR A 212 1.89 -7.93 -7.37
CA THR A 212 2.24 -6.59 -7.83
C THR A 212 1.25 -6.15 -8.90
N LEU A 213 1.03 -4.83 -8.97
CA LEU A 213 0.31 -4.26 -10.10
C LEU A 213 1.24 -4.32 -11.31
N GLN A 214 0.83 -5.01 -12.38
CA GLN A 214 1.64 -5.09 -13.58
C GLN A 214 1.77 -3.70 -14.20
N ASP A 215 2.99 -3.23 -14.41
CA ASP A 215 3.21 -2.05 -15.24
C ASP A 215 2.67 -2.36 -16.64
N THR A 216 1.59 -1.69 -17.02
CA THR A 216 1.07 -1.65 -18.40
C THR A 216 2.07 -0.99 -19.37
N LYS A 217 3.23 -0.55 -18.87
CA LYS A 217 4.39 -0.06 -19.61
C LYS A 217 5.54 -1.07 -19.61
N LYS A 218 5.29 -2.30 -20.05
CA LYS A 218 6.33 -3.06 -20.76
C LYS A 218 6.01 -2.98 -22.25
N PRO A 219 6.85 -2.31 -23.07
CA PRO A 219 6.78 -2.48 -24.52
C PRO A 219 7.03 -3.95 -24.90
#